data_AF-A0A8E2H239-F1
#
_entry.id   AF-A0A8E2H239-F1
#
_cell.length_a   1.000
_cell.length_b   1.000
_cell.length_c   1.000
_cell.angle_alpha   90.00
_cell.angle_beta   90.00
_cell.angle_gamma   90.00
#
_symmetry.space_group_name_H-M   'P 1'
#
loop_
_entity.id
_entity.type
_entity.pdbx_description
1 polymer ?
#
loop_
_entity_poly.entity_id
_entity_poly.type
_entity_poly.pdbx_seq_one_letter_code
_entity_poly.pdbx_strand_id
1 'polypeptide(L)'
;MPPPYHPPVKRSVEIAGHKTSISLEPLFWDMLREAALREGVSVNALVARIDAERIACDTPPGLAGAVRIWLVTQPFVAVDTRPALG
;
A
#
# COMPACT_ATOMS: atom_id res chain seq x y z
N MET A 1 -12.63 14.25 3.09
CA MET A 1 -12.20 13.26 2.09
C MET A 1 -11.92 14.01 0.80
N PRO A 2 -10.71 13.95 0.22
CA PRO A 2 -10.48 14.47 -1.12
C PRO A 2 -11.44 13.82 -2.12
N PRO A 3 -11.77 14.49 -3.24
CA PRO A 3 -12.66 13.92 -4.24
C PRO A 3 -12.13 12.56 -4.73
N PRO A 4 -13.02 11.61 -5.07
CA PRO A 4 -12.61 10.25 -5.45
C PRO A 4 -11.68 10.23 -6.67
N TYR A 5 -11.85 11.20 -7.57
CA TYR A 5 -10.94 11.43 -8.70
C TYR A 5 -10.04 12.62 -8.37
N HIS A 6 -8.85 12.33 -7.85
CA HIS A 6 -7.85 13.33 -7.51
C HIS A 6 -6.49 12.90 -8.07
N PRO A 7 -5.70 13.84 -8.64
CA PRO A 7 -4.38 13.51 -9.17
C PRO A 7 -3.44 12.95 -8.09
N PRO A 8 -2.36 12.25 -8.48
CA PRO A 8 -1.38 11.74 -7.55
C PRO A 8 -0.76 12.84 -6.65
N VAL A 9 -0.63 12.53 -5.36
CA VAL A 9 0.08 13.34 -4.38
C VAL A 9 1.43 12.69 -4.10
N LYS A 10 2.51 13.46 -4.26
CA LYS A 10 3.87 13.02 -3.98
C LYS A 10 4.14 12.99 -2.47
N ARG A 11 4.70 11.90 -1.96
CA ARG A 11 5.26 11.81 -0.60
C ARG A 11 6.60 11.10 -0.61
N SER A 12 7.41 11.37 0.40
CA SER A 12 8.65 10.62 0.65
C SER A 12 8.35 9.43 1.53
N VAL A 13 8.84 8.27 1.13
CA VAL A 13 8.95 7.06 1.95
C VAL A 13 10.44 6.76 2.16
N GLU A 14 10.76 5.95 3.16
CA GLU A 14 12.12 5.47 3.38
C GLU A 14 12.19 3.97 3.07
N ILE A 15 13.12 3.58 2.22
CA ILE A 15 13.37 2.19 1.79
C ILE A 15 14.85 1.92 1.98
N ALA A 16 15.21 0.95 2.82
CA ALA A 16 16.61 0.62 3.14
C ALA A 16 17.46 1.85 3.54
N GLY A 17 16.88 2.81 4.27
CA GLY A 17 17.54 4.07 4.66
C GLY A 17 17.62 5.14 3.57
N HIS A 18 17.17 4.83 2.35
CA HIS A 18 17.09 5.79 1.25
C HIS A 18 15.70 6.43 1.15
N LYS A 19 15.66 7.76 1.08
CA LYS A 19 14.41 8.50 0.83
C LYS A 19 14.01 8.35 -0.63
N THR A 20 12.88 7.69 -0.85
CA THR A 20 12.28 7.50 -2.17
C THR A 20 10.99 8.30 -2.26
N SER A 21 10.87 9.10 -3.30
CA SER A 21 9.64 9.83 -3.58
C SER A 21 8.70 9.01 -4.45
N ILE A 22 7.46 8.81 -4.00
CA ILE A 22 6.41 8.17 -4.80
C ILE A 22 5.17 9.07 -4.87
N SER A 23 4.46 9.01 -5.98
CA SER A 23 3.22 9.75 -6.21
C SER A 23 2.05 8.78 -6.37
N LEU A 24 1.09 8.87 -5.47
CA LEU A 24 -0.13 8.03 -5.44
C LEU A 24 -1.37 8.91 -5.30
N GLU A 25 -2.47 8.49 -5.88
CA GLU A 25 -3.78 9.13 -5.66
C GLU A 25 -4.14 9.04 -4.17
N PRO A 26 -4.88 10.01 -3.61
CA PRO A 26 -5.23 10.02 -2.19
C PRO A 26 -5.87 8.72 -1.71
N LEU A 27 -6.74 8.10 -2.53
CA LEU A 27 -7.35 6.81 -2.23
C LEU A 27 -6.31 5.72 -1.94
N PHE A 28 -5.28 5.60 -2.79
CA PHE A 28 -4.22 4.61 -2.57
C PHE A 28 -3.35 4.96 -1.36
N TRP A 29 -3.16 6.25 -1.05
CA TRP A 29 -2.49 6.63 0.20
C TRP A 29 -3.28 6.20 1.44
N ASP A 30 -4.61 6.31 1.42
CA ASP A 30 -5.47 5.87 2.50
C ASP A 30 -5.46 4.34 2.62
N MET A 31 -5.66 3.62 1.50
CA MET A 31 -5.57 2.16 1.46
C MET A 31 -4.21 1.64 1.97
N LEU A 32 -3.11 2.31 1.62
CA LEU A 32 -1.77 1.94 2.07
C LEU A 32 -1.60 2.13 3.58
N ARG A 33 -2.14 3.21 4.14
CA ARG A 33 -2.14 3.44 5.60
C ARG A 33 -2.96 2.37 6.32
N GLU A 34 -4.13 2.05 5.80
CA GLU A 34 -5.00 1.02 6.37
C GLU A 34 -4.37 -0.37 6.30
N ALA A 35 -3.73 -0.72 5.17
CA ALA A 35 -3.02 -1.98 5.02
C ALA A 35 -1.86 -2.10 6.02
N ALA A 36 -1.04 -1.05 6.14
CA ALA A 36 0.04 -1.01 7.12
C ALA A 36 -0.48 -1.17 8.56
N LEU A 37 -1.59 -0.49 8.89
CA LEU A 37 -2.24 -0.61 10.20
C LEU A 37 -2.77 -2.03 10.46
N ARG A 38 -3.47 -2.63 9.48
CA ARG A 38 -3.98 -4.01 9.59
C ARG A 38 -2.86 -5.03 9.81
N GLU A 39 -1.71 -4.81 9.19
CA GLU A 39 -0.54 -5.69 9.33
C GLU A 39 0.35 -5.37 10.53
N GLY A 40 0.07 -4.28 11.26
CA GLY A 40 0.89 -3.86 12.41
C GLY A 40 2.30 -3.39 12.02
N VAL A 41 2.49 -2.90 10.79
CA VAL A 41 3.79 -2.41 10.29
C VAL A 41 3.70 -0.92 9.91
N SER A 42 4.85 -0.28 9.72
CA SER A 42 4.88 1.11 9.21
C SER A 42 4.60 1.15 7.70
N VAL A 43 4.12 2.30 7.20
CA VAL A 43 3.98 2.51 5.74
C VAL A 43 5.31 2.33 5.02
N ASN A 44 6.43 2.78 5.61
CA ASN A 44 7.76 2.59 5.04
C ASN A 44 8.13 1.10 4.94
N ALA A 45 7.87 0.32 5.99
CA ALA A 45 8.14 -1.12 5.99
C ALA A 45 7.29 -1.86 4.95
N LEU A 46 6.00 -1.53 4.85
CA LEU A 46 5.12 -2.11 3.84
C LEU A 46 5.59 -1.76 2.42
N VAL A 47 5.93 -0.50 2.16
CA VAL A 47 6.43 -0.08 0.84
C VAL A 47 7.78 -0.73 0.53
N ALA A 48 8.67 -0.88 1.50
CA ALA A 48 9.94 -1.60 1.32
C ALA A 48 9.74 -3.08 0.98
N ARG A 49 8.75 -3.74 1.59
CA ARG A 49 8.38 -5.12 1.23
C ARG A 49 7.87 -5.21 -0.20
N ILE A 50 6.94 -4.33 -0.59
CA ILE A 50 6.42 -4.26 -1.97
C ILE A 50 7.56 -3.96 -2.97
N ASP A 51 8.52 -3.12 -2.58
CA ASP A 51 9.70 -2.81 -3.38
C ASP A 51 10.61 -4.03 -3.59
N ALA A 52 10.81 -4.85 -2.56
CA ALA A 52 11.55 -6.10 -2.67
C ALA A 52 10.81 -7.12 -3.57
N GLU A 53 9.50 -7.30 -3.36
CA GLU A 53 8.66 -8.20 -4.15
C GLU A 53 8.67 -7.82 -5.64
N ARG A 54 8.49 -6.53 -5.97
CA ARG A 54 8.45 -6.09 -7.37
C ARG A 54 9.77 -6.29 -8.09
N ILE A 55 10.92 -6.12 -7.41
CA ILE A 55 12.26 -6.23 -8.03
C ILE A 55 12.61 -7.69 -8.32
N ALA A 56 12.02 -8.63 -7.58
CA ALA A 56 12.20 -10.06 -7.83
C ALA A 56 11.44 -10.56 -9.08
N CYS A 57 10.54 -9.76 -9.66
CA CYS A 57 9.85 -10.11 -10.91
C CYS A 57 10.74 -9.91 -12.13
N ASP A 58 10.63 -10.78 -13.14
CA ASP A 58 11.41 -10.71 -14.40
C ASP A 58 11.28 -9.35 -15.12
N THR A 59 10.09 -8.74 -15.05
CA THR A 59 9.81 -7.40 -15.61
C THR A 59 9.20 -6.51 -14.52
N PRO A 60 10.03 -5.84 -13.70
CA PRO A 60 9.57 -5.14 -12.52
C PRO A 60 8.86 -3.83 -12.89
N PRO A 61 7.62 -3.58 -12.43
CA PRO A 61 7.00 -2.27 -12.59
C PRO A 61 7.71 -1.21 -11.72
N GLY A 62 7.46 0.06 -12.02
CA GLY A 62 7.84 1.16 -11.13
C GLY A 62 7.11 1.06 -9.79
N LEU A 63 7.76 1.51 -8.70
CA LEU A 63 7.25 1.35 -7.33
C LEU A 63 5.82 1.85 -7.13
N ALA A 64 5.47 3.02 -7.69
CA ALA A 64 4.11 3.54 -7.56
C ALA A 64 3.06 2.64 -8.25
N GLY A 65 3.43 1.96 -9.35
CA GLY A 65 2.56 0.97 -10.01
C GLY A 65 2.45 -0.30 -9.17
N ALA A 66 3.57 -0.79 -8.66
CA ALA A 66 3.61 -1.96 -7.77
C ALA A 66 2.72 -1.78 -6.53
N VAL A 67 2.79 -0.62 -5.87
CA VAL A 67 1.94 -0.32 -4.71
C VAL A 67 0.46 -0.33 -5.07
N ARG A 68 0.06 0.28 -6.19
CA ARG A 68 -1.35 0.26 -6.64
C ARG A 68 -1.85 -1.17 -6.87
N ILE A 69 -1.08 -1.97 -7.61
CA ILE A 69 -1.42 -3.36 -7.91
C ILE A 69 -1.53 -4.16 -6.63
N TRP A 70 -0.51 -4.10 -5.77
CA TRP A 70 -0.47 -4.84 -4.51
C TRP A 70 -1.69 -4.56 -3.64
N LEU A 71 -2.09 -3.29 -3.52
CA LEU A 71 -3.25 -2.87 -2.70
C LEU A 71 -4.59 -3.40 -3.21
N VAL A 72 -4.78 -3.49 -4.53
CA VAL A 72 -6.06 -3.94 -5.12
C VAL A 72 -6.14 -5.46 -5.28
N THR A 73 -5.00 -6.15 -5.27
CA THR A 73 -4.96 -7.61 -5.30
C THR A 73 -4.99 -8.25 -3.92
N GLN A 74 -4.93 -7.46 -2.83
CA GLN A 74 -5.07 -8.01 -1.49
C GLN A 74 -6.46 -8.65 -1.33
N PRO A 75 -6.55 -9.86 -0.75
CA PRO A 75 -7.84 -10.47 -0.46
C PRO A 75 -8.63 -9.57 0.49
N PHE A 76 -9.90 -9.32 0.15
CA PHE A 76 -10.83 -8.70 1.10
C PHE A 76 -11.07 -9.70 2.23
N VAL A 77 -10.42 -9.48 3.37
CA VAL A 77 -10.74 -10.24 4.58
C VAL A 77 -12.05 -9.66 5.11
N ALA A 78 -13.17 -10.33 4.80
CA ALA A 78 -14.42 -10.05 5.47
C ALA A 78 -14.19 -10.23 6.97
N VAL A 79 -14.40 -9.16 7.75
CA VAL A 79 -14.48 -9.29 9.21
C VAL A 79 -15.63 -10.25 9.47
N ASP A 80 -15.33 -11.43 10.02
CA ASP A 80 -16.36 -12.39 10.43
C ASP A 80 -17.09 -11.79 11.64
N THR A 81 -18.16 -11.02 11.37
CA THR A 81 -19.09 -10.53 12.39
C THR A 81 -20.11 -11.61 12.71
N ARG A 82 -19.68 -12.86 12.92
CA ARG A 82 -20.56 -13.85 13.55
C ARG A 82 -20.65 -13.53 15.03
N PRO A 83 -21.84 -13.20 15.57
CA PRO A 83 -22.00 -13.11 17.01
C PRO A 83 -21.72 -14.49 17.59
N ALA A 84 -20.93 -14.54 18.67
CA ALA A 84 -20.79 -15.74 19.46
C ALA A 84 -22.18 -16.14 19.97
N LEU A 85 -22.79 -17.14 19.33
CA LEU A 85 -23.99 -17.78 19.83
C LEU A 85 -23.56 -18.57 21.08
N GLY A 86 -23.92 -18.04 22.24
CA GLY A 86 -23.97 -18.78 23.49
C GLY A 86 -25.20 -19.65 23.60
#